data_AF-A0A172ZJ45-F1
#
_entry.id   AF-A0A172ZJ45-F1
#
_cell.length_a   1.000
_cell.length_b   1.000
_cell.length_c   1.000
_cell.angle_alpha   90.00
_cell.angle_beta   90.00
_cell.angle_gamma   90.00
#
_symmetry.space_group_name_H-M   'P 1'
#
loop_
_entity.id
_entity.type
_entity.pdbx_description
1 polymer ?
#
loop_
_entity_poly.entity_id
_entity_poly.type
_entity_poly.pdbx_seq_one_letter_code
_entity_poly.pdbx_strand_id
1 'polypeptide(L)'
;MSWAEVISQRYRLHKEFKEEIEEVLKECLQELEDLSVPTSLSLTSHYPLEWMVCIGLKKFILKGDDIYRAKEMYDGNGLIHSHDRNTQEVLQEILLEEFSKNF
;
A
#
# COMPACT_ATOMS: atom_id res chain seq x y z
N MET A 1 22.97 -1.22 19.55
CA MET A 1 22.55 -0.18 18.60
C MET A 1 22.37 1.13 19.35
N SER A 2 22.90 2.23 18.82
CA SER A 2 22.64 3.59 19.27
C SER A 2 21.28 4.09 18.76
N TRP A 3 20.74 5.16 19.36
CA TRP A 3 19.47 5.75 18.90
C TRP A 3 19.54 6.22 17.43
N ALA A 4 20.69 6.70 16.99
CA ALA A 4 20.90 7.15 15.61
C ALA A 4 20.89 5.97 14.62
N GLU A 5 21.50 4.84 14.98
CA GLU A 5 21.45 3.61 14.18
C GLU A 5 20.01 3.10 14.04
N VAL A 6 19.23 3.14 15.12
CA VAL A 6 17.82 2.73 15.09
C VAL A 6 17.00 3.63 14.15
N ILE A 7 17.17 4.96 14.20
CA ILE A 7 16.47 5.87 13.28
C ILE A 7 16.90 5.62 11.83
N SER A 8 18.20 5.48 11.57
CA SER A 8 18.72 5.22 10.23
C SER A 8 18.16 3.92 9.65
N GLN A 9 18.10 2.85 10.45
CA GLN A 9 17.53 1.57 10.02
C GLN A 9 16.04 1.70 9.72
N ARG A 10 15.27 2.36 10.60
CA ARG A 10 13.83 2.59 10.39
C ARG A 10 13.55 3.42 9.15
N TYR A 11 14.33 4.48 8.92
CA TYR A 11 14.22 5.31 7.72
C TYR A 11 14.49 4.50 6.45
N ARG A 12 15.50 3.62 6.46
CA ARG A 12 15.82 2.76 5.32
C ARG A 12 14.68 1.81 5.01
N LEU A 13 14.17 1.09 6.01
CA LEU A 13 13.03 0.17 5.85
C LEU A 13 11.78 0.90 5.35
N HIS A 14 11.52 2.11 5.86
CA HIS A 14 10.40 2.94 5.42
C HIS A 14 10.52 3.36 3.95
N LYS A 15 11.75 3.69 3.51
CA LYS A 15 12.03 4.03 2.11
C LYS A 15 11.85 2.82 1.19
N GLU A 16 12.39 1.66 1.60
CA GLU A 16 12.25 0.39 0.87
C GLU A 16 10.76 0.02 0.71
N PHE A 17 9.99 0.11 1.79
CA PHE A 17 8.55 -0.17 1.77
C PHE A 17 7.75 0.79 0.88
N LYS A 18 8.08 2.09 0.90
CA LYS A 18 7.48 3.08 0.00
C LYS A 18 7.73 2.72 -1.47
N GLU A 19 8.97 2.36 -1.81
CA GLU A 19 9.36 2.05 -3.19
C GLU A 19 8.64 0.80 -3.69
N GLU A 20 8.55 -0.24 -2.86
CA GLU A 20 7.78 -1.47 -3.14
C GLU A 20 6.31 -1.16 -3.43
N ILE A 21 5.64 -0.39 -2.56
CA ILE A 21 4.23 -0.04 -2.75
C ILE A 21 4.03 0.80 -4.02
N GLU A 22 4.89 1.78 -4.29
CA GLU A 22 4.75 2.65 -5.45
C GLU A 22 4.96 1.90 -6.78
N GLU A 23 5.87 0.93 -6.82
CA GLU A 23 6.08 0.06 -7.97
C GLU A 23 4.82 -0.75 -8.27
N VAL A 24 4.32 -1.47 -7.27
CA VAL A 24 3.15 -2.34 -7.43
C VAL A 24 1.86 -1.55 -7.70
N LEU A 25 1.68 -0.37 -7.07
CA LEU A 25 0.54 0.51 -7.37
C LEU A 25 0.55 0.96 -8.82
N LYS A 26 1.72 1.30 -9.39
CA LYS A 26 1.81 1.70 -10.80
C LYS A 26 1.40 0.57 -11.72
N GLU A 27 1.82 -0.66 -11.42
CA GLU A 27 1.41 -1.84 -12.20
C GLU A 27 -0.11 -2.03 -12.16
N CYS A 28 -0.71 -2.02 -10.96
CA CYS A 28 -2.15 -2.16 -10.78
C CYS A 28 -2.95 -1.07 -11.51
N LEU A 29 -2.46 0.18 -11.48
CA LEU A 29 -3.12 1.29 -12.14
C LEU A 29 -2.94 1.25 -13.66
N GLN A 30 -1.79 0.78 -14.16
CA GLN A 30 -1.56 0.58 -15.59
C GLN A 30 -2.54 -0.44 -16.17
N GLU A 31 -2.81 -1.54 -15.46
CA GLU A 31 -3.81 -2.53 -15.87
C GLU A 31 -5.21 -1.92 -16.04
N LEU A 32 -5.58 -0.93 -15.21
CA LEU A 32 -6.85 -0.20 -15.32
C LEU A 32 -6.85 0.78 -16.50
N GLU A 33 -5.73 1.47 -16.74
CA GLU A 33 -5.57 2.38 -17.86
C GLU A 33 -5.64 1.66 -19.22
N ASP A 34 -5.09 0.44 -19.29
CA ASP A 34 -5.20 -0.43 -20.47
C ASP A 34 -6.67 -0.80 -20.78
N LEU A 35 -7.54 -0.79 -19.76
CA LEU A 35 -8.99 -0.94 -19.87
C LEU A 35 -9.74 0.40 -20.07
N SER A 36 -9.02 1.48 -20.40
CA SER A 36 -9.54 2.84 -20.58
C SER A 36 -10.19 3.44 -19.33
N VAL A 37 -9.85 2.96 -18.14
CA VAL A 37 -10.25 3.59 -16.87
C VAL A 37 -9.18 4.61 -16.50
N PRO A 38 -9.48 5.92 -16.44
CA PRO A 38 -8.47 6.92 -16.14
C PRO A 38 -8.03 6.80 -14.68
N THR A 39 -6.72 6.82 -14.44
CA THR A 39 -6.18 6.74 -13.08
C THR A 39 -5.19 7.88 -12.78
N SER A 40 -4.90 8.08 -11.50
CA SER A 40 -3.75 8.88 -11.09
C SER A 40 -3.29 8.49 -9.68
N LEU A 41 -2.00 8.65 -9.43
CA LEU A 41 -1.34 8.37 -8.16
C LEU A 41 -0.54 9.58 -7.71
N SER A 42 -0.75 10.01 -6.46
CA SER A 42 0.04 11.09 -5.86
C SER A 42 0.39 10.76 -4.42
N LEU A 43 1.65 10.90 -4.06
CA LEU A 43 2.08 10.79 -2.68
C LEU A 43 1.70 12.07 -1.92
N THR A 44 0.86 11.92 -0.89
CA THR A 44 0.33 13.03 -0.09
C THR A 44 1.08 13.24 1.22
N SER A 45 1.65 12.18 1.79
CA SER A 45 2.48 12.26 2.98
C SER A 45 3.60 11.22 2.93
N HIS A 46 4.79 11.63 3.38
CA HIS A 46 5.95 10.74 3.53
C HIS A 46 6.01 10.08 4.91
N TYR A 47 5.45 10.71 5.95
CA TYR A 47 5.47 10.25 7.34
C TYR A 47 4.21 10.73 8.08
N PRO A 48 3.15 9.90 8.21
CA PRO A 48 3.01 8.52 7.73
C PRO A 48 2.95 8.44 6.20
N LEU A 49 3.16 7.26 5.60
CA LEU A 49 3.02 7.08 4.15
C LEU A 49 1.54 7.14 3.77
N GLU A 50 1.21 8.06 2.86
CA GLU A 50 -0.15 8.20 2.34
C GLU A 50 -0.13 8.52 0.84
N TRP A 51 -0.90 7.76 0.07
CA TRP A 51 -1.08 7.96 -1.36
C TRP A 51 -2.53 8.31 -1.67
N MET A 52 -2.75 9.40 -2.40
CA MET A 52 -4.02 9.66 -3.07
C MET A 52 -4.06 8.84 -4.35
N VAL A 53 -5.04 7.95 -4.44
CA VAL A 53 -5.34 7.17 -5.64
C VAL A 53 -6.66 7.67 -6.22
N CYS A 54 -6.66 7.96 -7.50
CA CYS A 54 -7.88 8.24 -8.25
C CYS A 54 -8.10 7.16 -9.30
N ILE A 55 -9.32 6.62 -9.35
CA ILE A 55 -9.76 5.65 -10.36
C ILE A 55 -11.11 6.15 -10.90
N GLY A 56 -11.15 6.55 -12.16
CA GLY A 56 -12.32 7.21 -12.74
C GLY A 56 -12.62 8.53 -12.03
N LEU A 57 -13.81 8.62 -11.44
CA LEU A 57 -14.24 9.76 -10.64
C LEU A 57 -14.05 9.55 -9.13
N LYS A 58 -13.67 8.34 -8.70
CA LYS A 58 -13.44 8.03 -7.28
C LYS A 58 -12.03 8.41 -6.87
N LYS A 59 -11.92 8.94 -5.65
CA LYS A 59 -10.66 9.33 -5.01
C LYS A 59 -10.65 8.81 -3.59
N PHE A 60 -9.55 8.22 -3.18
CA PHE A 60 -9.37 7.74 -1.81
C PHE A 60 -7.90 7.77 -1.42
N ILE A 61 -7.65 7.74 -0.11
CA ILE A 61 -6.32 7.78 0.48
C ILE A 61 -5.96 6.37 0.93
N LEU A 62 -4.90 5.81 0.34
CA LEU A 62 -4.26 4.60 0.81
C LEU A 62 -3.20 4.96 1.84
N LYS A 63 -3.23 4.31 3.00
CA LYS A 63 -2.24 4.49 4.06
C LYS A 63 -1.28 3.31 4.08
N GLY A 64 0.02 3.59 4.22
CA GLY A 64 1.04 2.56 4.34
C GLY A 64 0.80 1.63 5.53
N ASP A 65 0.29 2.17 6.64
CA ASP A 65 -0.04 1.37 7.83
C ASP A 65 -1.16 0.35 7.56
N ASP A 66 -2.15 0.71 6.74
CA ASP A 66 -3.25 -0.19 6.39
C ASP A 66 -2.73 -1.32 5.48
N ILE A 67 -1.86 -0.99 4.52
CA ILE A 67 -1.20 -1.97 3.64
C ILE A 67 -0.30 -2.89 4.47
N TYR A 68 0.49 -2.34 5.39
CA TYR A 68 1.37 -3.12 6.25
C TYR A 68 0.59 -4.12 7.11
N ARG A 69 -0.53 -3.69 7.69
CA ARG A 69 -1.43 -4.57 8.44
C ARG A 69 -2.10 -5.62 7.55
N ALA A 70 -2.53 -5.23 6.35
CA ALA A 70 -3.14 -6.16 5.42
C ALA A 70 -2.16 -7.23 4.90
N LYS A 71 -0.84 -7.00 5.01
CA LYS A 71 0.21 -8.00 4.78
C LYS A 71 0.36 -9.03 5.91
N GLU A 72 -0.28 -8.84 7.06
CA GLU A 72 -0.25 -9.78 8.18
C GLU A 72 -0.94 -11.09 7.82
N MET A 73 -0.21 -12.21 7.96
CA MET A 73 -0.77 -13.55 7.96
C MET A 73 -0.94 -14.03 9.39
N TYR A 74 -2.06 -14.68 9.67
CA TYR A 74 -2.37 -15.24 10.97
C TYR A 74 -2.19 -16.76 10.96
N ASP A 75 -1.65 -17.32 12.04
CA ASP A 75 -1.56 -18.77 12.22
C ASP A 75 -2.91 -19.39 12.61
N GLY A 76 -2.96 -20.71 12.76
CA GLY A 76 -4.17 -21.44 13.18
C GLY A 76 -4.69 -21.06 14.57
N ASN A 77 -3.93 -20.30 15.36
CA ASN A 77 -4.33 -19.79 16.68
C ASN A 77 -4.76 -18.31 16.63
N GLY A 78 -4.79 -17.69 15.44
CA GLY A 78 -5.13 -16.28 15.28
C GLY A 78 -4.02 -15.32 15.70
N LEU A 79 -2.77 -15.77 15.78
CA LEU A 79 -1.60 -14.93 16.05
C LEU A 79 -0.91 -14.53 14.75
N ILE A 80 -0.33 -13.33 14.69
CA ILE A 80 0.45 -12.88 13.52
C ILE A 80 1.66 -13.81 13.35
N HIS A 81 1.66 -14.54 12.23
CA HIS A 81 2.67 -15.51 11.84
C HIS A 81 3.78 -14.87 11.00
N SER A 82 3.41 -14.01 10.04
CA SER A 82 4.37 -13.28 9.20
C SER A 82 3.71 -12.08 8.49
N HIS A 83 4.53 -11.28 7.81
CA HIS A 83 4.10 -10.17 6.94
C HIS A 83 4.38 -10.47 5.46
N ASP A 84 4.33 -11.75 5.08
CA ASP A 84 4.81 -12.23 3.77
C ASP A 84 3.73 -12.31 2.69
N ARG A 85 2.53 -11.73 2.91
CA ARG A 85 1.56 -11.65 1.82
C ARG A 85 2.14 -10.83 0.67
N ASN A 86 1.78 -11.23 -0.55
CA ASN A 86 2.20 -10.52 -1.74
C ASN A 86 1.60 -9.10 -1.75
N THR A 87 2.45 -8.08 -1.96
CA THR A 87 2.03 -6.67 -1.97
C THR A 87 1.02 -6.35 -3.07
N GLN A 88 1.12 -7.02 -4.22
CA GLN A 88 0.19 -6.87 -5.34
C GLN A 88 -1.20 -7.38 -4.96
N GLU A 89 -1.29 -8.58 -4.38
CA GLU A 89 -2.58 -9.14 -3.93
C GLU A 89 -3.24 -8.23 -2.90
N VAL A 90 -2.48 -7.77 -1.90
CA VAL A 90 -2.97 -6.87 -0.85
C VAL A 90 -3.45 -5.53 -1.43
N LEU A 91 -2.68 -4.93 -2.33
CA LEU A 91 -3.07 -3.67 -2.95
C LEU A 91 -4.31 -3.83 -3.84
N GLN A 92 -4.39 -4.90 -4.62
CA GLN A 92 -5.58 -5.20 -5.44
C GLN A 92 -6.83 -5.36 -4.56
N GLU A 93 -6.73 -6.10 -3.45
CA GLU A 93 -7.82 -6.24 -2.47
C GLU A 93 -8.28 -4.89 -1.93
N ILE A 94 -7.35 -4.07 -1.43
CA ILE A 94 -7.69 -2.76 -0.86
C ILE A 94 -8.30 -1.84 -1.93
N LEU A 95 -7.73 -1.80 -3.15
CA LEU A 95 -8.26 -1.01 -4.26
C LEU A 95 -9.69 -1.43 -4.61
N LEU A 96 -9.96 -2.74 -4.66
CA LEU A 96 -11.30 -3.28 -4.91
C LEU A 96 -12.28 -2.93 -3.79
N GLU A 97 -11.88 -3.05 -2.52
CA GLU A 97 -12.70 -2.68 -1.38
C GLU A 97 -13.04 -1.19 -1.39
N GLU A 98 -12.04 -0.32 -1.52
CA GLU A 98 -12.23 1.13 -1.56
C GLU A 98 -13.09 1.57 -2.76
N PHE A 99 -12.89 0.94 -3.92
CA PHE A 99 -13.72 1.22 -5.08
C PHE A 99 -15.16 0.71 -4.90
N SER A 100 -15.36 -0.39 -4.16
CA SER A 100 -16.68 -0.96 -3.89
C SER A 100 -17.44 -0.19 -2.80
N LYS A 101 -16.74 0.51 -1.89
CA LYS A 101 -17.38 1.39 -0.91
C LYS A 101 -18.20 2.46 -1.64
N ASN A 102 -19.46 2.60 -1.22
CA ASN A 102 -20.45 3.54 -1.75
C ASN A 102 -20.98 3.25 -3.17
N PHE A 103 -21.11 1.98 -3.56
CA PHE A 103 -22.12 1.56 -4.53
C PHE A 103 -23.48 1.35 -3.86
#